data_AF-A0A523WFC1-F1
#
_entry.id   AF-A0A523WFC1-F1
#
_cell.length_a   1.000
_cell.length_b   1.000
_cell.length_c   1.000
_cell.angle_alpha   90.00
_cell.angle_beta   90.00
_cell.angle_gamma   90.00
#
_symmetry.space_group_name_H-M   'P 1'
#
loop_
_entity.id
_entity.type
_entity.pdbx_description
1 polymer ?
#
loop_
_entity_poly.entity_id
_entity_poly.type
_entity_poly.pdbx_seq_one_letter_code
_entity_poly.pdbx_strand_id
1 'polypeptide(L)'
;MKIRKTPTTTNIDPATVFTARAQTIIPISGFDKNRLNPPSHIRFATNGETFTGIGMNKPRNLTDKMLVLADEKQILCIYPYRDSDNTKITEQTRNVIIVGYGVPGITEKQLKKAAETATSY
;
A
#
# COMPACT_ATOMS: atom_id res chain seq x y z
N MET A 1 -1.68 -8.88 -12.90
CA MET A 1 -1.63 -8.57 -11.46
C MET A 1 -2.98 -8.01 -11.04
N LYS A 2 -3.59 -8.52 -9.96
CA LYS A 2 -4.88 -8.04 -9.45
C LYS A 2 -4.65 -7.14 -8.24
N ILE A 3 -5.30 -5.98 -8.18
CA ILE A 3 -5.23 -5.08 -7.02
C ILE A 3 -6.61 -5.01 -6.40
N ARG A 4 -6.70 -5.25 -5.09
CA ARG A 4 -7.94 -5.04 -4.35
C ARG A 4 -7.75 -3.99 -3.28
N LYS A 5 -8.62 -3.00 -3.28
CA LYS A 5 -8.67 -1.93 -2.27
C LYS A 5 -9.89 -2.16 -1.40
N THR A 6 -9.68 -2.24 -0.09
CA THR A 6 -10.77 -2.35 0.89
C THR A 6 -10.69 -1.13 1.82
N PRO A 7 -11.69 -0.22 1.79
CA PRO A 7 -11.76 0.88 2.75
C PRO A 7 -12.24 0.37 4.11
N THR A 8 -11.63 0.85 5.19
CA THR A 8 -12.02 0.56 6.57
C THR A 8 -11.99 1.80 7.46
N THR A 9 -12.85 1.80 8.48
CA THR A 9 -13.09 2.94 9.40
C THR A 9 -12.72 2.64 10.85
N THR A 10 -12.06 1.52 11.12
CA THR A 10 -11.55 1.14 12.44
C THR A 10 -10.11 1.66 12.61
N ASN A 11 -9.66 1.90 13.84
CA ASN A 11 -8.25 2.20 14.12
C ASN A 11 -7.41 0.98 13.74
N ILE A 12 -6.81 0.99 12.53
CA ILE A 12 -5.91 -0.08 12.08
C ILE A 12 -4.49 0.24 12.55
N ASP A 13 -3.91 -0.63 13.36
CA ASP A 13 -2.50 -0.57 13.73
C ASP A 13 -1.61 -1.07 12.55
N PRO A 14 -0.50 -0.39 12.20
CA PRO A 14 0.53 -0.94 11.32
C PRO A 14 0.91 -2.41 11.60
N ALA A 15 0.89 -2.85 12.86
CA ALA A 15 1.14 -4.23 13.29
C ALA A 15 0.10 -5.23 12.73
N THR A 16 -1.17 -4.82 12.61
CA THR A 16 -2.23 -5.67 12.04
C THR A 16 -2.00 -5.89 10.55
N VAL A 17 -1.54 -4.86 9.82
CA VAL A 17 -1.17 -4.96 8.40
C VAL A 17 0.01 -5.91 8.20
N PHE A 18 1.02 -5.84 9.09
CA PHE A 18 2.16 -6.77 9.05
C PHE A 18 1.74 -8.22 9.31
N THR A 19 0.88 -8.45 10.32
CA THR A 19 0.40 -9.79 10.68
C THR A 19 -0.39 -10.43 9.54
N ALA A 20 -1.26 -9.66 8.86
CA ALA A 20 -2.01 -10.16 7.71
C ALA A 20 -1.10 -10.58 6.55
N ARG A 21 -0.01 -9.84 6.29
CA ARG A 21 1.00 -10.23 5.28
C ARG A 21 1.64 -11.57 5.63
N ALA A 22 2.09 -11.72 6.87
CA ALA A 22 2.77 -12.93 7.35
C ALA A 22 1.87 -14.17 7.29
N GLN A 23 0.59 -14.02 7.63
CA GLN A 23 -0.36 -15.14 7.64
C GLN A 23 -0.83 -15.57 6.26
N THR A 24 -0.87 -14.64 5.29
CA THR A 24 -1.47 -14.93 3.98
C THR A 24 -0.46 -15.09 2.86
N ILE A 25 0.80 -14.70 3.08
CA ILE A 25 1.85 -14.64 2.03
C ILE A 25 1.42 -13.70 0.88
N ILE A 26 0.47 -12.80 1.16
CA ILE A 26 0.00 -11.79 0.22
C ILE A 26 0.64 -10.46 0.61
N PRO A 27 1.30 -9.76 -0.32
CA PRO A 27 1.72 -8.38 -0.08
C PRO A 27 0.47 -7.50 0.15
N ILE A 28 0.44 -6.76 1.26
CA ILE A 28 -0.70 -5.92 1.67
C ILE A 28 -0.21 -4.55 2.12
N SER A 29 -0.47 -3.44 1.44
CA SER A 29 -0.13 -2.10 1.96
C SER A 29 -1.31 -1.45 2.67
N GLY A 30 -1.03 -0.64 3.69
CA GLY A 30 -2.03 0.18 4.38
C GLY A 30 -1.72 1.66 4.22
N PHE A 31 -2.73 2.46 3.87
CA PHE A 31 -2.59 3.90 3.64
C PHE A 31 -3.66 4.70 4.37
N ASP A 32 -3.31 5.90 4.84
CA ASP A 32 -4.28 6.87 5.33
C ASP A 32 -5.14 7.37 4.16
N LYS A 33 -6.43 7.03 4.17
CA LYS A 33 -7.39 7.37 3.12
C LYS A 33 -7.50 8.88 2.91
N ASN A 34 -7.38 9.66 3.98
CA ASN A 34 -7.52 11.12 3.91
C ASN A 34 -6.31 11.79 3.23
N ARG A 35 -5.22 11.03 3.02
CA ARG A 35 -4.01 11.50 2.34
C ARG A 35 -3.87 10.98 0.90
N LEU A 36 -4.91 10.32 0.37
CA LEU A 36 -4.91 9.79 -1.00
C LEU A 36 -5.70 10.69 -1.96
N ASN A 37 -5.26 10.71 -3.22
CA ASN A 37 -5.88 11.43 -4.33
C ASN A 37 -6.27 10.41 -5.42
N PRO A 38 -7.40 9.70 -5.27
CA PRO A 38 -7.83 8.67 -6.23
C PRO A 38 -8.10 9.27 -7.62
N PRO A 39 -7.95 8.49 -8.71
CA PRO A 39 -7.74 7.04 -8.72
C PRO A 39 -6.26 6.64 -8.59
N SER A 40 -6.00 5.63 -7.77
CA SER A 40 -4.67 5.01 -7.70
C SER A 40 -4.50 3.86 -8.69
N HIS A 41 -3.36 3.82 -9.37
CA HIS A 41 -3.03 2.89 -10.43
C HIS A 41 -1.59 2.37 -10.24
N ILE A 42 -1.32 1.17 -10.77
CA ILE A 42 0.05 0.67 -10.85
C ILE A 42 0.63 1.02 -12.20
N ARG A 43 1.83 1.58 -12.18
CA ARG A 43 2.62 1.90 -13.37
C ARG A 43 4.10 1.71 -13.07
N PHE A 44 4.92 1.78 -14.12
CA PHE A 44 6.34 2.00 -13.94
C PHE A 44 6.61 3.45 -13.51
N ALA A 45 7.62 3.64 -12.68
CA ALA A 45 8.08 4.97 -12.30
C ALA A 45 8.61 5.72 -13.53
N THR A 46 8.63 7.04 -13.49
CA THR A 46 9.35 7.83 -14.49
C THR A 46 10.81 7.93 -14.07
N ASN A 47 11.73 7.94 -15.03
CA ASN A 47 13.16 8.09 -14.70
C ASN A 47 13.41 9.45 -14.02
N GLY A 48 14.03 9.42 -12.85
CA GLY A 48 14.25 10.62 -12.02
C GLY A 48 13.06 11.01 -11.13
N GLU A 49 11.95 10.26 -11.14
CA GLU A 49 10.84 10.49 -10.23
C GLU A 49 11.28 10.27 -8.77
N THR A 50 10.92 11.19 -7.87
CA THR A 50 11.39 11.15 -6.48
C THR A 50 10.43 10.42 -5.57
N PHE A 51 10.96 9.60 -4.67
CA PHE A 51 10.18 8.89 -3.65
C PHE A 51 10.81 9.00 -2.26
N THR A 52 9.99 9.30 -1.26
CA THR A 52 10.37 9.30 0.16
C THR A 52 9.55 8.25 0.89
N GLY A 53 10.19 7.13 1.21
CA GLY A 53 9.56 6.03 1.93
C GLY A 53 9.62 6.19 3.45
N ILE A 54 8.80 5.39 4.15
CA ILE A 54 8.81 5.35 5.62
C ILE A 54 10.22 5.08 6.13
N GLY A 55 10.71 5.92 7.04
CA GLY A 55 12.05 5.79 7.64
C GLY A 55 13.22 6.19 6.73
N MET A 56 12.96 6.84 5.59
CA MET A 56 14.01 7.42 4.75
C MET A 56 14.32 8.86 5.16
N ASN A 57 15.60 9.18 5.30
CA ASN A 57 16.03 10.53 5.67
C ASN A 57 16.07 11.51 4.49
N LYS A 58 16.10 10.99 3.25
CA LYS A 58 16.15 11.79 2.02
C LYS A 58 15.33 11.11 0.91
N PRO A 59 14.74 11.90 -0.01
CA PRO A 59 14.12 11.36 -1.21
C PRO A 59 15.13 10.57 -2.05
N ARG A 60 14.65 9.54 -2.73
CA ARG A 60 15.43 8.73 -3.69
C ARG A 60 14.85 8.90 -5.09
N ASN A 61 15.72 9.02 -6.08
CA ASN A 61 15.34 8.99 -7.48
C ASN A 61 15.06 7.55 -7.92
N LEU A 62 13.93 7.37 -8.58
CA LEU A 62 13.50 6.10 -9.16
C LEU A 62 13.93 5.99 -10.61
N THR A 63 13.97 4.74 -11.07
CA THR A 63 14.23 4.40 -12.47
C THR A 63 12.96 3.84 -13.08
N ASP A 64 12.85 3.92 -14.41
CA ASP A 64 11.73 3.42 -15.20
C ASP A 64 11.48 1.91 -15.12
N LYS A 65 12.39 1.16 -14.48
CA LYS A 65 12.26 -0.28 -14.22
C LYS A 65 11.53 -0.59 -12.91
N MET A 66 11.20 0.42 -12.11
CA MET A 66 10.59 0.23 -10.79
C MET A 66 9.07 0.32 -10.88
N LEU A 67 8.39 -0.69 -10.34
CA LEU A 67 6.94 -0.71 -10.26
C LEU A 67 6.46 0.11 -9.06
N VAL A 68 5.53 1.04 -9.30
CA VAL A 68 4.98 1.89 -8.25
C VAL A 68 3.46 1.84 -8.23
N LEU A 69 2.89 1.91 -7.04
CA LEU A 69 1.50 2.31 -6.84
C LEU A 69 1.49 3.84 -6.68
N ALA A 70 0.82 4.53 -7.58
CA ALA A 70 0.71 5.99 -7.54
C ALA A 70 -0.77 6.40 -7.53
N ASP A 71 -1.04 7.56 -6.94
CA ASP A 71 -2.30 8.28 -7.06
C ASP A 71 -2.12 9.46 -8.02
N GLU A 72 -3.07 10.38 -8.12
CA GLU A 72 -2.96 11.52 -9.05
C GLU A 72 -1.86 12.53 -8.70
N LYS A 73 -1.36 12.52 -7.46
CA LYS A 73 -0.42 13.53 -6.95
C LYS A 73 0.93 12.95 -6.53
N GLN A 74 1.00 11.69 -6.12
CA GLN A 74 2.18 11.13 -5.48
C GLN A 74 2.29 9.61 -5.62
N ILE A 75 3.51 9.11 -5.44
CA ILE A 75 3.77 7.69 -5.28
C ILE A 75 3.40 7.26 -3.85
N LEU A 76 2.56 6.23 -3.76
CA LEU A 76 2.12 5.62 -2.51
C LEU A 76 3.07 4.52 -2.05
N CYS A 77 3.63 3.74 -2.98
CA CYS A 77 4.49 2.60 -2.67
C CYS A 77 5.37 2.23 -3.86
N ILE A 78 6.61 1.84 -3.58
CA ILE A 78 7.44 1.05 -4.50
C ILE A 78 7.11 -0.41 -4.26
N TYR A 79 6.59 -1.11 -5.25
CA TYR A 79 6.19 -2.51 -5.14
C TYR A 79 7.34 -3.46 -5.48
N PRO A 80 7.57 -4.55 -4.72
CA PRO A 80 7.08 -4.90 -3.39
C PRO A 80 8.13 -4.55 -2.31
N TYR A 81 8.52 -3.28 -2.20
CA TYR A 81 9.64 -2.83 -1.37
C TYR A 81 9.24 -1.93 -0.20
N ARG A 82 8.60 -0.78 -0.45
CA ARG A 82 8.43 0.25 0.59
C ARG A 82 7.25 1.17 0.33
N ASP A 83 6.48 1.43 1.38
CA ASP A 83 5.38 2.40 1.38
C ASP A 83 5.90 3.84 1.64
N SER A 84 5.20 4.84 1.10
CA SER A 84 5.52 6.27 1.20
C SER A 84 5.33 6.79 2.62
N ASP A 85 6.22 7.69 3.07
CA ASP A 85 6.09 8.33 4.39
C ASP A 85 4.86 9.26 4.45
N ASN A 86 4.53 9.91 3.32
CA ASN A 86 3.43 10.88 3.26
C ASN A 86 2.07 10.25 3.56
N THR A 87 1.84 9.02 3.10
CA THR A 87 0.53 8.35 3.17
C THR A 87 0.48 7.25 4.21
N LYS A 88 1.46 7.19 5.12
CA LYS A 88 1.52 6.21 6.19
C LYS A 88 0.37 6.38 7.19
N ILE A 89 -0.02 5.28 7.80
CA ILE A 89 -0.93 5.27 8.94
C ILE A 89 -0.18 5.84 10.16
N THR A 90 -0.80 6.77 10.87
CA THR A 90 -0.31 7.32 12.14
C THR A 90 -1.38 7.13 13.22
N GLU A 91 -1.05 7.45 14.47
CA GLU A 91 -2.02 7.45 15.58
C GLU A 91 -3.23 8.39 15.34
N GLN A 92 -3.09 9.38 14.45
CA GLN A 92 -4.19 10.28 14.08
C GLN A 92 -5.06 9.75 12.94
N THR A 93 -4.64 8.69 12.24
CA THR A 93 -5.38 8.15 11.11
C THR A 93 -6.68 7.49 11.58
N ARG A 94 -7.81 7.93 11.00
CA ARG A 94 -9.16 7.39 11.31
C ARG A 94 -9.76 6.55 10.18
N ASN A 95 -9.28 6.77 8.95
CA ASN A 95 -9.77 6.09 7.76
C ASN A 95 -8.58 5.47 7.04
N VAL A 96 -8.65 4.17 6.80
CA VAL A 96 -7.55 3.42 6.18
C VAL A 96 -8.04 2.78 4.88
N ILE A 97 -7.14 2.71 3.90
CA ILE A 97 -7.30 1.86 2.73
C ILE A 97 -6.25 0.76 2.78
N ILE A 98 -6.73 -0.48 2.73
CA ILE A 98 -5.90 -1.66 2.62
C ILE A 98 -5.83 -2.08 1.15
N VAL A 99 -4.62 -2.26 0.63
CA VAL A 99 -4.34 -2.67 -0.74
C VAL A 99 -3.67 -4.03 -0.75
N GLY A 100 -4.40 -5.06 -1.18
CA GLY A 100 -3.85 -6.40 -1.40
C GLY A 100 -3.39 -6.57 -2.85
N TYR A 101 -2.16 -7.07 -3.04
CA TYR A 101 -1.58 -7.30 -4.35
C TYR A 101 -1.60 -8.80 -4.71
N GLY A 102 -2.42 -9.15 -5.69
CA GLY A 102 -2.54 -10.51 -6.21
C GLY A 102 -1.58 -10.78 -7.37
N VAL A 103 -0.70 -11.76 -7.18
CA VAL A 103 0.10 -12.38 -8.26
C VAL A 103 -0.70 -13.50 -8.95
N PRO A 104 -0.31 -13.94 -10.16
CA PRO A 104 -0.93 -15.11 -10.80
C PRO A 104 -0.94 -16.31 -9.84
N GLY A 105 -2.09 -16.99 -9.74
CA GLY A 105 -2.29 -18.10 -8.79
C GLY A 105 -3.03 -17.71 -7.49
N ILE A 106 -3.18 -16.42 -7.19
CA ILE A 106 -3.98 -15.96 -6.04
C ILE A 106 -5.42 -15.66 -6.45
N THR A 107 -6.36 -16.33 -5.81
CA THR A 107 -7.81 -16.12 -6.04
C THR A 107 -8.30 -14.83 -5.37
N GLU A 108 -9.41 -14.28 -5.90
CA GLU A 108 -10.05 -13.11 -5.28
C GLU A 108 -10.54 -13.37 -3.87
N LYS A 109 -10.90 -14.62 -3.55
CA LYS A 109 -11.29 -15.05 -2.21
C LYS A 109 -10.11 -14.98 -1.25
N GLN A 110 -8.91 -15.41 -1.66
CA GLN A 110 -7.69 -15.28 -0.86
C GLN A 110 -7.32 -13.81 -0.64
N LEU A 111 -7.40 -12.97 -1.69
CA LEU A 111 -7.20 -11.53 -1.55
C LEU A 111 -8.20 -10.87 -0.59
N LYS A 112 -9.48 -11.30 -0.65
CA LYS A 112 -10.51 -10.82 0.29
C LYS A 112 -10.14 -11.16 1.72
N LYS A 113 -9.82 -12.43 1.96
CA LYS A 113 -9.50 -12.94 3.30
C LYS A 113 -8.29 -12.20 3.89
N ALA A 114 -7.25 -11.98 3.08
CA ALA A 114 -6.08 -11.20 3.49
C ALA A 114 -6.42 -9.76 3.89
N ALA A 115 -7.25 -9.08 3.08
CA ALA A 115 -7.70 -7.73 3.42
C ALA A 115 -8.58 -7.71 4.68
N GLU A 116 -9.45 -8.71 4.88
CA GLU A 116 -10.28 -8.84 6.09
C GLU A 116 -9.44 -9.11 7.34
N THR A 117 -8.43 -9.99 7.25
CA THR A 117 -7.49 -10.25 8.36
C THR A 117 -6.77 -8.98 8.79
N ALA A 118 -6.42 -8.09 7.86
CA ALA A 118 -5.81 -6.79 8.15
C ALA A 118 -6.73 -5.81 8.91
N THR A 119 -8.00 -6.17 9.12
CA THR A 119 -9.05 -5.30 9.68
C THR A 119 -9.72 -5.90 10.92
N SER A 120 -9.34 -7.11 11.31
CA SER A 120 -10.02 -7.90 12.36
C SER A 120 -9.38 -7.79 13.75
N TYR A 121 -8.39 -6.92 13.93
CA TYR A 121 -7.69 -6.67 15.19
C TYR A 121 -7.57 -5.17 15.41
#